data_AF-A0A0X8JTH7-F1
#
_entry.id   AF-A0A0X8JTH7-F1
#
_cell.length_a   1.000
_cell.length_b   1.000
_cell.length_c   1.000
_cell.angle_alpha   90.00
_cell.angle_beta   90.00
_cell.angle_gamma   90.00
#
_symmetry.space_group_name_H-M   'P 1'
#
loop_
_entity.id
_entity.type
_entity.pdbx_description
1 polymer ?
#
loop_
_entity_poly.entity_id
_entity_poly.type
_entity_poly.pdbx_seq_one_letter_code
_entity_poly.pdbx_strand_id
1 'polypeptide(L)' 'MRNDEKCLKCGEKTFEIKKIAIPTTKIAKAKIGIDTFYLKICQNCGYTEMYSTKVIEKVKDPIKNY' A
#
# COMPACT_ATOMS: atom_id res chain seq x y z
N MET A 1 1.77 -2.52 7.15
CA MET A 1 2.26 -1.15 6.87
C MET A 1 3.15 -0.79 8.03
N ARG A 2 4.30 -0.14 7.82
CA ARG A 2 5.13 0.25 8.97
C ARG A 2 4.29 1.15 9.87
N ASN A 3 4.30 0.80 11.15
CA ASN A 3 3.42 1.34 12.18
C ASN A 3 3.90 2.71 12.67
N ASP A 4 4.50 3.51 11.78
CA ASP A 4 4.77 4.91 12.07
C ASP A 4 3.42 5.62 12.06
N GLU A 5 2.85 5.73 13.26
CA GLU A 5 1.53 6.29 13.56
C GLU A 5 1.41 7.79 13.22
N LYS A 6 2.43 8.39 12.59
CA LYS A 6 2.53 9.81 12.30
C LYS A 6 2.86 10.05 10.83
N CYS A 7 2.32 11.14 10.30
CA CYS A 7 2.55 11.56 8.93
C CYS A 7 4.01 11.98 8.80
N LEU A 8 4.73 11.41 7.84
CA LEU A 8 6.14 11.73 7.61
C LEU A 8 6.37 13.21 7.25
N LYS A 9 5.33 13.91 6.76
CA LYS A 9 5.40 15.32 6.37
C LYS A 9 5.01 16.29 7.49
N CYS A 10 3.90 16.05 8.18
CA CYS A 10 3.34 17.02 9.14
C CYS A 10 3.15 16.48 10.56
N GLY A 11 3.52 15.22 10.82
CA GLY A 11 3.42 14.60 12.14
C GLY A 11 2.01 14.18 12.59
N GLU A 12 0.97 14.48 11.80
CA GLU A 12 -0.44 14.14 12.09
C GLU A 12 -0.66 12.62 12.19
N LYS A 13 -1.60 12.18 13.03
CA LYS A 13 -1.93 10.77 13.26
C LYS A 13 -3.23 10.32 12.60
N THR A 14 -4.04 11.24 12.08
CA THR A 14 -5.29 10.91 11.38
C THR A 14 -5.04 10.57 9.91
N PHE A 15 -5.45 9.36 9.50
CA PHE A 15 -5.28 8.86 8.14
C PHE A 15 -6.56 8.22 7.59
N GLU A 16 -6.73 8.34 6.28
CA GLU A 16 -7.66 7.55 5.51
C GLU A 16 -6.90 6.44 4.76
N ILE A 17 -7.41 5.21 4.80
CA ILE A 17 -6.85 4.08 4.04
C ILE A 17 -7.79 3.73 2.89
N LYS A 18 -7.26 3.71 1.66
CA LYS A 18 -7.99 3.25 0.46
C LYS A 18 -7.29 2.09 -0.20
N LYS A 19 -8.05 1.16 -0.80
CA LYS A 19 -7.51 0.13 -1.70
C LYS A 19 -7.80 0.56 -3.13
N ILE A 20 -6.76 0.60 -3.96
CA ILE A 20 -6.85 0.99 -5.37
C ILE A 20 -6.29 -0.11 -6.28
N ALA A 21 -6.78 -0.15 -7.51
CA ALA A 21 -6.26 -1.01 -8.57
C ALA A 21 -5.63 -0.12 -9.65
N ILE A 22 -4.38 -0.39 -10.00
CA ILE A 22 -3.62 0.38 -10.98
C ILE A 22 -3.24 -0.57 -12.13
N PRO A 23 -3.51 -0.21 -13.40
CA PRO A 23 -2.92 -0.90 -14.54
C PRO A 23 -1.40 -0.75 -14.53
N THR A 24 -0.67 -1.87 -14.56
CA THR A 24 0.79 -1.88 -14.55
C THR A 24 1.33 -2.59 -15.78
N THR A 25 2.53 -2.21 -16.21
CA THR A 25 3.25 -2.91 -17.28
C THR A 25 4.08 -4.03 -16.66
N LYS A 26 3.89 -5.28 -17.13
CA LYS A 26 4.77 -6.39 -16.73
C LYS A 26 6.05 -6.38 -17.58
N ILE A 27 7.20 -6.49 -16.91
CA ILE A 27 8.56 -6.45 -17.50
C ILE A 27 8.74 -7.54 -18.58
N ALA A 28 8.04 -8.67 -18.46
CA ALA A 28 8.03 -9.71 -19.48
C ALA A 28 6.84 -9.56 -20.44
N LYS A 29 7.13 -9.17 -21.68
CA LYS A 29 6.26 -9.25 -22.87
C LYS A 29 5.04 -8.32 -22.92
N ALA A 30 5.19 -7.01 -22.69
CA ALA A 30 4.19 -5.99 -23.04
C ALA A 30 2.73 -6.36 -22.64
N LYS A 31 2.56 -7.06 -21.51
CA LYS A 31 1.25 -7.44 -20.98
C LYS A 31 0.85 -6.41 -19.93
N ILE A 32 -0.33 -5.83 -20.12
CA ILE A 32 -0.98 -4.99 -19.11
C ILE A 32 -1.45 -5.92 -17.98
N GLY A 33 -0.92 -5.69 -16.79
CA GLY A 33 -1.39 -6.28 -15.54
C GLY A 33 -2.28 -5.30 -14.78
N ILE A 34 -2.98 -5.81 -13.76
CA ILE A 34 -3.63 -4.97 -12.76
C ILE A 34 -2.98 -5.34 -11.43
N ASP A 35 -2.37 -4.36 -10.78
CA ASP A 35 -1.83 -4.50 -9.44
C ASP A 35 -2.67 -3.69 -8.46
N THR A 36 -2.84 -4.21 -7.24
CA THR A 36 -3.58 -3.52 -6.19
C THR A 36 -2.63 -2.94 -5.15
N PHE A 37 -3.00 -1.78 -4.62
CA PHE A 37 -2.23 -1.05 -3.63
C PHE A 37 -3.15 -0.52 -2.55
N TYR A 38 -2.61 -0.40 -1.34
CA TYR A 38 -3.22 0.41 -0.31
C TYR A 38 -2.59 1.81 -0.33
N LEU A 39 -3.42 2.84 -0.30
CA LEU A 39 -3.02 4.22 -0.05
C LEU A 39 -3.29 4.54 1.42
N LYS A 40 -2.29 5.14 2.08
CA LYS A 40 -2.45 5.78 3.39
C LYS A 40 -2.33 7.27 3.19
N ILE A 41 -3.45 7.99 3.38
CA ILE A 41 -3.58 9.42 3.06
C ILE A 41 -3.71 10.19 4.37
N CYS A 42 -2.81 11.13 4.62
CA CYS A 42 -2.92 12.04 5.76
C CYS A 42 -4.12 12.99 5.58
N GLN A 43 -5.05 13.00 6.54
CA GLN A 43 -6.26 13.84 6.45
C GLN A 43 -5.98 15.33 6.69
N ASN A 44 -4.82 15.69 7.25
CA ASN A 44 -4.44 17.09 7.45
C ASN A 44 -3.74 17.68 6.22
N CYS A 45 -2.65 17.05 5.74
CA CYS A 45 -1.81 17.63 4.69
C CYS A 45 -1.85 16.92 3.32
N GLY A 46 -2.64 15.84 3.20
CA GLY A 46 -2.79 15.07 1.95
C GLY A 46 -1.59 14.20 1.56
N TYR A 47 -0.50 14.21 2.34
CA TYR A 47 0.65 13.34 2.08
C TYR A 47 0.19 11.88 2.02
N THR A 48 0.55 11.21 0.92
CA THR A 48 0.03 9.88 0.58
C THR A 48 1.17 8.89 0.40
N GLU A 49 1.09 7.79 1.13
CA GLU A 49 2.00 6.66 1.03
C GLU A 49 1.30 5.52 0.27
N MET A 50 2.01 4.83 -0.63
CA MET A 50 1.47 3.71 -1.41
C MET A 50 2.16 2.39 -1.04
N TYR A 51 1.36 1.38 -0.75
CA TYR A 51 1.82 0.07 -0.27
C TYR A 51 1.28 -1.06 -1.15
N SER A 52 2.17 -1.94 -1.63
CA SER A 52 1.75 -3.11 -2.42
C SER A 52 0.92 -4.09 -1.58
N THR A 53 -0.31 -4.39 -2.02
CA THR A 53 -1.18 -5.38 -1.34
C THR A 53 -0.50 -6.74 -1.27
N LYS A 54 0.15 -7.16 -2.36
CA LYS A 54 0.86 -8.44 -2.47
C LYS A 54 1.90 -8.63 -1.37
N VAL A 55 2.60 -7.57 -0.98
CA VAL A 55 3.61 -7.63 0.08
C VAL A 55 2.94 -7.63 1.46
N ILE A 56 1.95 -6.74 1.66
CA ILE A 56 1.24 -6.61 2.94
C ILE A 56 0.43 -7.87 3.30
N GLU A 57 -0.23 -8.48 2.31
CA GLU A 57 -1.07 -9.66 2.51
C GLU A 57 -0.23 -10.92 2.72
N LYS A 58 0.91 -11.07 2.03
CA LYS A 58 1.87 -12.16 2.30
C LYS A 58 2.44 -12.14 3.73
N VAL A 59 2.55 -10.97 4.35
CA VAL A 59 2.99 -10.84 5.75
C VAL A 59 1.89 -11.23 6.74
N LYS A 60 0.61 -11.23 6.32
CA LYS A 60 -0.53 -11.62 7.17
C LYS A 60 -0.79 -13.13 7.19
N ASP A 61 -0.26 -13.90 6.24
CA ASP A 61 -0.23 -15.36 6.27
C ASP A 61 1.11 -15.82 6.85
N PRO A 62 1.25 -16.00 8.18
CA PRO A 62 2.37 -16.75 8.71
C PRO A 62 2.21 -18.20 8.26
N ILE A 63 3.16 -18.66 7.45
CA ILE A 63 3.61 -20.05 7.30
C ILE A 63 2.73 -21.07 8.06
N LYS A 64 1.74 -21.67 7.39
CA LYS A 64 1.24 -22.99 7.81
C LYS A 64 2.34 -23.99 7.52
N ASN A 65 3.24 -24.18 8.49
CA ASN A 65 4.11 -25.35 8.54
C ASN A 65 3.18 -26.56 8.71
N TYR A 66 3.01 -27.33 7.62
CA TYR A 66 2.55 -28.72 7.66
C TYR A 66 3.77 -29.62 7.75
#